data_AF-A0A969EPD1-F1
#
_entry.id   AF-A0A969EPD1-F1
#
_cell.length_a   1.000
_cell.length_b   1.000
_cell.length_c   1.000
_cell.angle_alpha   90.00
_cell.angle_beta   90.00
_cell.angle_gamma   90.00
#
_symmetry.space_group_name_H-M   'P 1'
#
loop_
_entity.id
_entity.type
_entity.pdbx_description
1 polymer ?
#
loop_
_entity_poly.entity_id
_entity_poly.type
_entity_poly.pdbx_seq_one_letter_code
_entity_poly.pdbx_strand_id
1 'polypeptide(L)'
;MNETDRPGEETAGWLSRLRQGLGRSSAKLTGGITDLFGRRRLDDEAIEDLEEVLIGADLGVATAGRLARSLAKTRFDQEVTPEEVRGWVKTSLRNRFTTGLVPTMGYLHAGHLSLVHVARMECESVVASIFVNPTQFGPSEDLASYPRDLDADLTKLRNEGTDVVWTPTKEDMYLPGSQTWVEVEELTQFLEGAMRPGHFRGVTTIVAKLFNAVQPQKAYFGQKDAQQVAVLKQMVRDLNFPVEIVVCPTMREIDGLAMSSRNAYLKGDDRRAAGVLYRALNAAKSAYVAGERSANTLRHLMADTIRAEPLAKMQYVSCAHPVTLTDLDWVEQDALFSMAVFVGGTRLIDNFLLEGGVWTTG
;
A
#
# COMPACT_ATOMS: atom_id res chain seq x y z
N MET A 1 59.95 -13.05 22.69
CA MET A 1 59.33 -13.87 21.64
C MET A 1 57.88 -14.04 22.04
N ASN A 2 57.02 -13.12 21.58
CA ASN A 2 56.00 -13.29 20.53
C ASN A 2 54.66 -13.64 21.18
N GLU A 3 53.50 -13.11 20.83
CA GLU A 3 53.08 -12.23 19.73
C GLU A 3 51.78 -11.54 20.17
N THR A 4 51.50 -10.42 19.53
CA THR A 4 50.25 -9.68 19.54
C THR A 4 49.08 -10.53 19.05
N ASP A 5 47.89 -10.36 19.64
CA ASP A 5 46.68 -10.49 18.83
C ASP A 5 45.61 -9.47 19.22
N ARG A 6 45.06 -8.84 18.18
CA ARG A 6 44.17 -7.66 18.21
C ARG A 6 42.72 -8.10 18.39
N PRO A 7 41.84 -7.25 18.95
CA PRO A 7 40.40 -7.48 18.89
C PRO A 7 39.92 -7.27 17.44
N GLY A 8 39.38 -8.33 16.83
CA GLY A 8 38.81 -8.32 15.49
C GLY A 8 37.52 -7.51 15.41
N GLU A 9 37.62 -6.42 14.66
CA GLU A 9 36.61 -5.66 13.91
C GLU A 9 35.14 -6.07 14.07
N GLU A 10 34.39 -5.16 14.71
CA GLU A 10 32.95 -5.04 14.60
C GLU A 10 32.53 -4.98 13.12
N THR A 11 31.60 -5.85 12.75
CA THR A 11 30.91 -5.80 11.46
C THR A 11 30.16 -4.49 11.33
N ALA A 12 30.81 -3.50 10.71
CA ALA A 12 30.20 -2.25 10.29
C ALA A 12 28.96 -2.57 9.43
N GLY A 13 27.78 -2.43 10.06
CA GLY A 13 26.50 -2.84 9.53
C GLY A 13 26.21 -2.19 8.19
N TRP A 14 25.46 -2.87 7.35
CA TRP A 14 25.02 -2.40 6.03
C TRP A 14 24.47 -0.95 6.05
N LEU A 15 23.77 -0.56 7.13
CA LEU A 15 23.33 0.81 7.42
C LEU A 15 24.46 1.84 7.54
N SER A 16 25.62 1.46 8.09
CA SER A 16 26.79 2.34 8.16
C SER A 16 27.43 2.52 6.78
N ARG A 17 27.49 1.45 5.97
CA ARG A 17 28.00 1.52 4.59
C ARG A 17 27.06 2.33 3.67
N LEU A 18 25.76 2.20 3.84
CA LEU A 18 24.75 2.99 3.12
C LEU A 18 24.81 4.46 3.54
N ARG A 19 24.92 4.75 4.85
CA ARG A 19 25.17 6.10 5.38
C ARG A 19 26.50 6.68 4.90
N GLN A 20 27.53 5.86 4.72
CA GLN A 20 28.84 6.28 4.23
C GLN A 20 28.80 6.57 2.72
N GLY A 21 28.05 5.79 1.93
CA GLY A 21 27.80 6.03 0.50
C GLY A 21 26.94 7.27 0.25
N LEU A 22 25.83 7.42 0.99
CA LEU A 22 25.01 8.64 1.01
C LEU A 22 25.79 9.85 1.55
N GLY A 23 26.65 9.62 2.54
CA GLY A 23 27.52 10.64 3.12
C GLY A 23 28.56 11.16 2.13
N ARG A 24 29.17 10.29 1.31
CA ARG A 24 30.09 10.68 0.24
C ARG A 24 29.39 11.47 -0.87
N SER A 25 28.19 11.05 -1.28
CA SER A 25 27.40 11.74 -2.30
C SER A 25 26.90 13.10 -1.80
N SER A 26 26.44 13.16 -0.54
CA SER A 26 26.04 14.40 0.14
C SER A 26 27.21 15.36 0.34
N ALA A 27 28.40 14.86 0.67
CA ALA A 27 29.61 15.69 0.81
C ALA A 27 30.07 16.28 -0.53
N LYS A 28 30.06 15.50 -1.61
CA LYS A 28 30.35 16.00 -2.98
C LYS A 28 29.34 17.06 -3.42
N LEU A 29 28.05 16.80 -3.21
CA LEU A 29 26.98 17.76 -3.50
C LEU A 29 27.14 19.06 -2.70
N THR A 30 27.43 18.94 -1.40
CA THR A 30 27.58 20.09 -0.51
C THR A 30 28.83 20.90 -0.87
N GLY A 31 29.95 20.24 -1.14
CA GLY A 31 31.19 20.89 -1.60
C GLY A 31 30.97 21.60 -2.93
N GLY A 32 30.49 20.90 -3.95
CA GLY A 32 30.29 21.47 -5.29
C GLY A 32 29.32 22.65 -5.31
N ILE A 33 28.21 22.60 -4.55
CA ILE A 33 27.28 23.74 -4.47
C ILE A 33 27.91 24.93 -3.72
N THR A 34 28.73 24.66 -2.70
CA THR A 34 29.40 25.73 -1.93
C THR A 34 30.49 26.41 -2.75
N ASP A 35 31.27 25.63 -3.51
CA ASP A 35 32.32 26.13 -4.40
C ASP A 35 31.72 26.93 -5.56
N LEU A 36 30.55 26.52 -6.06
CA LEU A 36 29.87 27.16 -7.17
C LEU A 36 29.14 28.46 -6.79
N PHE A 37 28.52 28.50 -5.61
CA PHE A 37 27.68 29.61 -5.19
C PHE A 37 28.26 30.35 -3.98
N GLY A 38 29.13 31.32 -4.24
CA GLY A 38 29.51 32.35 -3.27
C GLY A 38 28.85 33.69 -3.61
N ARG A 39 27.60 33.94 -3.15
CA ARG A 39 26.76 35.10 -3.55
C ARG A 39 26.85 35.42 -5.05
N ARG A 40 26.63 34.39 -5.87
CA ARG A 40 26.57 34.48 -7.34
C ARG A 40 25.11 34.70 -7.77
N ARG A 41 24.90 35.44 -8.86
CA ARG A 41 23.59 35.48 -9.54
C ARG A 41 23.34 34.16 -10.25
N LEU A 42 22.08 33.72 -10.27
CA LEU A 42 21.68 32.52 -11.02
C LEU A 42 21.43 32.87 -12.50
N ASP A 43 22.51 33.00 -13.26
CA ASP A 43 22.52 33.19 -14.71
C ASP A 43 22.62 31.85 -15.47
N ASP A 44 22.61 31.90 -16.81
CA ASP A 44 22.64 30.70 -17.65
C ASP A 44 23.87 29.81 -17.40
N GLU A 45 25.04 30.43 -17.19
CA GLU A 45 26.28 29.73 -16.86
C GLU A 45 26.20 29.05 -15.49
N ALA A 46 25.66 29.75 -14.47
CA ALA A 46 25.46 29.18 -13.13
C ALA A 46 24.46 28.01 -13.12
N ILE A 47 23.52 27.99 -14.07
CA ILE A 47 22.54 26.90 -14.23
C ILE A 47 23.20 25.66 -14.84
N GLU A 48 24.02 25.83 -15.87
CA GLU A 48 24.80 24.74 -16.48
C GLU A 48 25.79 24.14 -15.47
N ASP A 49 26.53 24.99 -14.75
CA ASP A 49 27.45 24.56 -13.71
C ASP A 49 26.73 23.80 -12.58
N LEU A 50 25.54 24.25 -12.17
CA LEU A 50 24.73 23.56 -11.17
C LEU A 50 24.27 22.20 -11.69
N GLU A 51 23.88 22.10 -12.96
CA GLU A 51 23.52 20.82 -13.58
C GLU A 51 24.71 19.84 -13.55
N GLU A 52 25.93 20.27 -13.89
CA GLU A 52 27.13 19.44 -13.82
C GLU A 52 27.47 18.98 -12.40
N VAL A 53 27.40 19.88 -11.41
CA VAL A 53 27.61 19.54 -9.99
C VAL A 53 26.61 18.48 -9.52
N LEU A 54 25.35 18.58 -9.94
CA LEU A 54 24.32 17.59 -9.60
C LEU A 54 24.57 16.25 -10.32
N ILE A 55 25.04 16.25 -11.57
CA ILE A 55 25.43 15.03 -12.29
C ILE A 55 26.60 14.34 -11.59
N GLY A 56 27.65 15.09 -11.24
CA GLY A 56 28.84 14.58 -10.54
C GLY A 56 28.57 14.10 -9.11
N ALA A 57 27.41 14.45 -8.55
CA ALA A 57 26.89 13.94 -7.28
C ALA A 57 25.95 12.72 -7.44
N ASP A 58 25.97 12.07 -8.61
CA ASP A 58 25.24 10.83 -8.93
C ASP A 58 23.70 10.98 -9.01
N LEU A 59 23.16 12.19 -9.24
CA LEU A 59 21.72 12.39 -9.43
C LEU A 59 21.20 11.93 -10.81
N GLY A 60 22.10 11.75 -11.78
CA GLY A 60 21.78 11.45 -13.17
C GLY A 60 21.37 12.68 -13.99
N VAL A 61 21.71 12.66 -15.29
CA VAL A 61 21.56 13.79 -16.24
C VAL A 61 20.14 14.36 -16.28
N ALA A 62 19.13 13.50 -16.41
CA ALA A 62 17.74 13.95 -16.50
C ALA A 62 17.22 14.64 -15.22
N THR A 63 17.69 14.21 -14.05
CA THR A 63 17.29 14.77 -12.76
C THR A 63 17.98 16.10 -12.52
N ALA A 64 19.29 16.15 -12.78
CA ALA A 64 20.12 17.33 -12.65
C ALA A 64 19.58 18.49 -13.51
N GLY A 65 19.31 18.27 -14.80
CA GLY A 65 18.83 19.35 -15.66
C GLY A 65 17.44 19.85 -15.31
N ARG A 66 16.54 18.97 -14.86
CA ARG A 66 15.23 19.42 -14.34
C ARG A 66 15.39 20.22 -13.05
N LEU A 67 16.37 19.88 -12.20
CA LEU A 67 16.66 20.61 -10.96
C LEU A 67 17.14 22.03 -11.30
N ALA A 68 18.20 22.14 -12.09
CA ALA A 68 18.76 23.42 -12.50
C ALA A 68 17.70 24.33 -13.17
N ARG A 69 16.91 23.80 -14.12
CA ARG A 69 15.84 24.57 -14.80
C ARG A 69 14.69 25.00 -13.88
N SER A 70 14.34 24.21 -12.87
CA SER A 70 13.24 24.56 -11.97
C SER A 70 13.66 25.62 -10.95
N LEU A 71 14.92 25.59 -10.50
CA LEU A 71 15.49 26.68 -9.71
C LEU A 71 15.51 27.97 -10.54
N ALA A 72 15.99 27.90 -11.79
CA ALA A 72 15.99 29.02 -12.73
C ALA A 72 14.60 29.66 -12.89
N LYS A 73 13.53 28.87 -13.09
CA LYS A 73 12.16 29.40 -13.21
C LYS A 73 11.72 30.34 -12.08
N THR A 74 12.28 30.18 -10.87
CA THR A 74 11.86 30.94 -9.68
C THR A 74 12.90 31.95 -9.21
N ARG A 75 14.18 31.75 -9.57
CA ARG A 75 15.32 32.48 -9.04
C ARG A 75 16.30 33.00 -10.11
N PHE A 76 15.96 32.91 -11.40
CA PHE A 76 16.79 33.46 -12.49
C PHE A 76 17.11 34.94 -12.26
N ASP A 77 18.37 35.31 -12.49
CA ASP A 77 18.95 36.66 -12.27
C ASP A 77 18.85 37.19 -10.82
N GLN A 78 18.50 36.33 -9.85
CA GLN A 78 18.55 36.65 -8.43
C GLN A 78 19.86 36.17 -7.81
N GLU A 79 20.34 36.89 -6.80
CA GLU A 79 21.40 36.36 -5.94
C GLU A 79 20.86 35.15 -5.17
N VAL A 80 21.63 34.06 -5.17
CA VAL A 80 21.32 32.85 -4.41
C VAL A 80 22.50 32.43 -3.55
N THR A 81 22.21 31.98 -2.35
CA THR A 81 23.22 31.44 -1.41
C THR A 81 23.32 29.92 -1.55
N PRO A 82 24.47 29.32 -1.19
CA PRO A 82 24.61 27.87 -1.26
C PRO A 82 23.70 27.15 -0.26
N GLU A 83 23.31 27.78 0.86
CA GLU A 83 22.24 27.28 1.74
C GLU A 83 20.87 27.23 1.03
N GLU A 84 20.49 28.27 0.29
CA GLU A 84 19.23 28.31 -0.45
C GLU A 84 19.20 27.27 -1.58
N VAL A 85 20.29 27.14 -2.34
CA VAL A 85 20.41 26.13 -3.39
C VAL A 85 20.35 24.72 -2.79
N ARG A 86 21.06 24.44 -1.68
CA ARG A 86 20.99 23.14 -0.97
C ARG A 86 19.59 22.86 -0.42
N GLY A 87 18.95 23.85 0.20
CA GLY A 87 17.58 23.73 0.73
C GLY A 87 16.57 23.45 -0.39
N TRP A 88 16.76 24.09 -1.53
CA TRP A 88 15.94 23.91 -2.73
C TRP A 88 16.17 22.54 -3.37
N VAL A 89 17.42 22.09 -3.53
CA VAL A 89 17.76 20.75 -4.04
C VAL A 89 17.21 19.67 -3.11
N LYS A 90 17.38 19.80 -1.80
CA LYS A 90 16.86 18.85 -0.79
C LYS A 90 15.34 18.75 -0.85
N THR A 91 14.64 19.87 -0.88
CA THR A 91 13.17 19.90 -0.97
C THR A 91 12.67 19.38 -2.30
N SER A 92 13.35 19.75 -3.39
CA SER A 92 13.02 19.30 -4.74
C SER A 92 13.25 17.80 -4.89
N LEU A 93 14.34 17.24 -4.33
CA LEU A 93 14.59 15.80 -4.31
C LEU A 93 13.55 15.04 -3.48
N ARG A 94 13.14 15.60 -2.32
CA ARG A 94 12.04 15.04 -1.50
C ARG A 94 10.71 14.97 -2.27
N ASN A 95 10.50 15.89 -3.20
CA ASN A 95 9.29 16.00 -4.01
C ASN A 95 9.45 15.46 -5.44
N ARG A 96 10.54 14.75 -5.77
CA ARG A 96 10.88 14.32 -7.15
C ARG A 96 10.90 12.83 -7.40
N PHE A 97 10.99 12.01 -6.37
CA PHE A 97 10.83 10.58 -6.51
C PHE A 97 9.45 10.25 -5.99
N THR A 98 8.55 9.89 -6.91
CA THR A 98 7.27 9.33 -6.56
C THR A 98 7.56 8.10 -5.71
N THR A 99 7.20 8.18 -4.45
CA THR A 99 7.37 7.10 -3.50
C THR A 99 6.05 6.35 -3.40
N GLY A 100 6.10 5.08 -3.79
CA GLY A 100 5.00 4.13 -3.68
C GLY A 100 5.08 3.40 -2.35
N LEU A 101 3.99 3.36 -1.59
CA LEU A 101 3.87 2.56 -0.37
C LEU A 101 2.95 1.36 -0.60
N VAL A 102 3.40 0.16 -0.22
CA VAL A 102 2.60 -1.07 -0.20
C VAL A 102 2.48 -1.58 1.25
N PRO A 103 1.41 -1.22 1.98
CA PRO A 103 1.18 -1.72 3.33
C PRO A 103 0.75 -3.19 3.33
N THR A 104 1.44 -4.04 4.08
CA THR A 104 1.09 -5.46 4.23
C THR A 104 1.20 -5.94 5.67
N MET A 105 0.59 -7.09 5.95
CA MET A 105 0.78 -7.82 7.21
C MET A 105 1.78 -9.00 7.08
N GLY A 106 2.48 -9.13 5.95
CA GLY A 106 3.36 -10.27 5.66
C GLY A 106 2.62 -11.53 5.21
N TYR A 107 3.37 -12.63 5.15
CA TYR A 107 2.99 -13.90 4.50
C TYR A 107 2.49 -13.67 3.07
N LEU A 108 3.39 -13.11 2.26
CA LEU A 108 3.09 -12.53 0.96
C LEU A 108 2.75 -13.61 -0.08
N HIS A 109 1.87 -13.24 -1.00
CA HIS A 109 1.37 -14.05 -2.11
C HIS A 109 1.30 -13.19 -3.38
N ALA A 110 0.98 -13.76 -4.54
CA ALA A 110 1.00 -13.02 -5.81
C ALA A 110 0.08 -11.79 -5.84
N GLY A 111 -1.03 -11.80 -5.08
CA GLY A 111 -1.79 -10.58 -4.77
C GLY A 111 -0.95 -9.41 -4.23
N HIS A 112 -0.14 -9.63 -3.19
CA HIS A 112 0.76 -8.61 -2.66
C HIS A 112 1.84 -8.20 -3.67
N LEU A 113 2.42 -9.18 -4.37
CA LEU A 113 3.48 -8.92 -5.35
C LEU A 113 2.96 -8.10 -6.54
N SER A 114 1.69 -8.28 -6.93
CA SER A 114 1.05 -7.45 -7.95
C SER A 114 0.96 -5.97 -7.53
N LEU A 115 0.76 -5.68 -6.23
CA LEU A 115 0.77 -4.30 -5.73
C LEU A 115 2.17 -3.69 -5.86
N VAL A 116 3.20 -4.45 -5.50
CA VAL A 116 4.61 -4.03 -5.60
C VAL A 116 5.00 -3.82 -7.06
N HIS A 117 4.55 -4.70 -7.96
CA HIS A 117 4.80 -4.61 -9.39
C HIS A 117 4.22 -3.31 -9.98
N VAL A 118 2.94 -3.02 -9.70
CA VAL A 118 2.31 -1.76 -10.14
C VAL A 118 3.02 -0.55 -9.51
N ALA A 119 3.38 -0.63 -8.22
CA ALA A 119 4.14 0.42 -7.57
C ALA A 119 5.49 0.68 -8.26
N ARG A 120 6.22 -0.38 -8.63
CA ARG A 120 7.53 -0.28 -9.29
C ARG A 120 7.44 0.30 -10.71
N MET A 121 6.31 0.09 -11.39
CA MET A 121 6.03 0.68 -12.71
C MET A 121 5.71 2.17 -12.63
N GLU A 122 5.04 2.62 -11.57
CA GLU A 122 4.53 3.99 -11.43
C GLU A 122 5.39 4.89 -10.54
N CYS A 123 6.30 4.31 -9.76
CA CYS A 123 7.10 5.02 -8.76
C CYS A 123 8.60 4.80 -8.95
N GLU A 124 9.38 5.85 -8.73
CA GLU A 124 10.84 5.76 -8.74
C GLU A 124 11.38 5.01 -7.51
N SER A 125 10.68 5.10 -6.37
CA SER A 125 11.00 4.33 -5.16
C SER A 125 9.78 3.60 -4.60
N VAL A 126 9.97 2.37 -4.14
CA VAL A 126 8.92 1.52 -3.56
C VAL A 126 9.31 1.12 -2.14
N VAL A 127 8.41 1.42 -1.21
CA VAL A 127 8.47 1.02 0.20
C VAL A 127 7.37 0.00 0.45
N ALA A 128 7.72 -1.17 0.98
CA ALA A 128 6.76 -2.11 1.53
C ALA A 128 6.80 -2.06 3.06
N SER A 129 5.65 -2.19 3.74
CA SER A 129 5.63 -2.45 5.18
C SER A 129 5.15 -3.88 5.46
N ILE A 130 5.77 -4.54 6.43
CA ILE A 130 5.31 -5.82 6.97
C ILE A 130 5.04 -5.63 8.45
N PHE A 131 3.76 -5.55 8.81
CA PHE A 131 3.36 -5.40 10.20
C PHE A 131 2.00 -6.04 10.46
N VAL A 132 1.98 -7.11 11.26
CA VAL A 132 0.73 -7.70 11.77
C VAL A 132 0.18 -6.79 12.86
N ASN A 133 -0.64 -5.82 12.45
CA ASN A 133 -1.20 -4.84 13.36
C ASN A 133 -2.17 -5.49 14.37
N PRO A 134 -1.89 -5.51 15.68
CA PRO A 134 -2.79 -6.14 16.65
C PRO A 134 -4.12 -5.39 16.83
N THR A 135 -4.16 -4.09 16.55
CA THR A 135 -5.34 -3.24 16.82
C THR A 135 -6.49 -3.44 15.84
N GLN A 136 -6.24 -4.11 14.71
CA GLN A 136 -7.26 -4.44 13.72
C GLN A 136 -7.77 -5.89 13.86
N PHE A 137 -7.41 -6.59 14.94
CA PHE A 137 -7.92 -7.93 15.24
C PHE A 137 -8.83 -7.91 16.46
N GLY A 138 -9.98 -8.57 16.35
CA GLY A 138 -10.86 -8.83 17.49
C GLY A 138 -10.30 -9.91 18.43
N PRO A 139 -10.79 -10.02 19.68
CA PRO A 139 -10.29 -11.01 20.66
C PRO A 139 -10.41 -12.48 20.22
N SER A 140 -11.41 -12.79 19.39
CA SER A 140 -11.67 -14.12 18.84
C SER A 140 -11.09 -14.33 17.44
N GLU A 141 -10.35 -13.36 16.92
CA GLU A 141 -9.73 -13.44 15.59
C GLU A 141 -8.35 -14.09 15.63
N ASP A 142 -7.78 -14.30 14.45
CA ASP A 142 -6.61 -15.15 14.22
C ASP A 142 -5.25 -14.46 14.48
N LEU A 143 -5.17 -13.46 15.37
CA LEU A 143 -3.91 -12.71 15.61
C LEU A 143 -2.73 -13.62 16.03
N ALA A 144 -3.01 -14.59 16.91
CA ALA A 144 -2.00 -15.52 17.43
C ALA A 144 -1.53 -16.50 16.35
N SER A 145 -2.45 -16.97 15.51
CA SER A 145 -2.20 -17.95 14.46
C SER A 145 -1.88 -17.34 13.09
N TYR A 146 -1.88 -16.00 12.97
CA TYR A 146 -1.61 -15.33 11.71
C TYR A 146 -0.25 -15.78 11.16
N PRO A 147 -0.18 -16.23 9.89
CA PRO A 147 1.03 -16.82 9.35
C PRO A 147 2.13 -15.76 9.24
N ARG A 148 3.37 -16.16 9.53
CA ARG A 148 4.56 -15.29 9.50
C ARG A 148 5.72 -16.05 8.90
N ASP A 149 6.35 -15.50 7.87
CA ASP A 149 7.57 -16.01 7.26
C ASP A 149 8.37 -14.84 6.67
N LEU A 150 9.04 -14.10 7.57
CA LEU A 150 9.68 -12.83 7.22
C LEU A 150 10.80 -13.02 6.18
N ASP A 151 11.59 -14.08 6.28
CA ASP A 151 12.70 -14.33 5.34
C ASP A 151 12.19 -14.62 3.92
N ALA A 152 11.11 -15.42 3.81
CA ALA A 152 10.47 -15.66 2.52
C ALA A 152 9.85 -14.37 1.96
N ASP A 153 9.23 -13.54 2.80
CA ASP A 153 8.64 -12.27 2.38
C ASP A 153 9.70 -11.28 1.88
N LEU A 154 10.81 -11.11 2.61
CA LEU A 154 11.92 -10.26 2.21
C LEU A 154 12.53 -10.71 0.88
N THR A 155 12.65 -12.02 0.67
CA THR A 155 13.14 -12.58 -0.59
C THR A 155 12.22 -12.24 -1.75
N LYS A 156 10.89 -12.41 -1.59
CA LYS A 156 9.90 -12.06 -2.61
C LYS A 156 9.92 -10.57 -2.93
N LEU A 157 9.91 -9.69 -1.92
CA LEU A 157 9.94 -8.24 -2.09
C LEU A 157 11.20 -7.75 -2.79
N ARG A 158 12.36 -8.36 -2.47
CA ARG A 158 13.63 -8.08 -3.15
C ARG A 158 13.55 -8.43 -4.64
N ASN A 159 12.96 -9.56 -4.98
CA ASN A 159 12.84 -9.99 -6.38
C ASN A 159 11.89 -9.09 -7.19
N GLU A 160 10.88 -8.49 -6.55
CA GLU A 160 9.97 -7.51 -7.16
C GLU A 160 10.57 -6.08 -7.23
N GLY A 161 11.80 -5.86 -6.77
CA GLY A 161 12.46 -4.57 -6.85
C GLY A 161 11.98 -3.55 -5.80
N THR A 162 11.55 -4.02 -4.62
CA THR A 162 11.27 -3.15 -3.47
C THR A 162 12.56 -2.54 -2.94
N ASP A 163 12.60 -1.22 -2.75
CA ASP A 163 13.80 -0.50 -2.29
C ASP A 163 13.97 -0.55 -0.77
N VAL A 164 12.85 -0.45 -0.03
CA VAL A 164 12.83 -0.46 1.44
C VAL A 164 11.71 -1.37 1.93
N VAL A 165 12.05 -2.28 2.85
CA VAL A 165 11.05 -3.03 3.61
C VAL A 165 11.09 -2.57 5.05
N TRP A 166 10.00 -2.00 5.53
CA TRP A 166 9.86 -1.60 6.93
C TRP A 166 9.10 -2.65 7.73
N THR A 167 9.78 -3.23 8.73
CA THR A 167 9.24 -4.28 9.62
C THR A 167 9.19 -3.76 11.06
N PRO A 168 8.30 -2.82 11.40
CA PRO A 168 8.24 -2.26 12.74
C PRO A 168 7.78 -3.30 13.76
N THR A 169 8.23 -3.14 15.00
CA THR A 169 7.67 -3.83 16.16
C THR A 169 6.37 -3.18 16.60
N LYS A 170 5.64 -3.84 17.51
CA LYS A 170 4.43 -3.25 18.10
C LYS A 170 4.78 -1.98 18.86
N GLU A 171 5.90 -1.95 19.55
CA GLU A 171 6.37 -0.82 20.37
C GLU A 171 6.83 0.36 19.51
N ASP A 172 7.36 0.11 18.30
CA ASP A 172 7.67 1.17 17.32
C ASP A 172 6.39 1.87 16.84
N MET A 173 5.29 1.11 16.67
CA MET A 173 4.02 1.67 16.23
C MET A 173 3.22 2.24 17.41
N TYR A 174 3.15 1.56 18.54
CA TYR A 174 2.27 1.90 19.66
C TYR A 174 3.10 2.13 20.91
N LEU A 175 3.56 3.37 21.09
CA LEU A 175 4.26 3.79 22.30
C LEU A 175 3.38 3.53 23.54
N PRO A 176 3.98 3.15 24.69
CA PRO A 176 3.25 2.99 25.93
C PRO A 176 2.41 4.23 26.26
N GLY A 177 1.11 4.03 26.51
CA GLY A 177 0.17 5.12 26.80
C GLY A 177 -0.35 5.89 25.58
N SER A 178 -0.17 5.38 24.36
CA SER A 178 -0.79 5.95 23.15
C SER A 178 -2.31 6.05 23.28
N GLN A 179 -2.85 7.25 23.07
CA GLN A 179 -4.29 7.56 23.19
C GLN A 179 -4.93 8.01 21.88
N THR A 180 -4.15 8.20 20.81
CA THR A 180 -4.62 8.73 19.54
C THR A 180 -5.13 7.62 18.62
N TRP A 181 -6.29 7.85 18.01
CA TRP A 181 -6.94 6.96 17.08
C TRP A 181 -7.50 7.76 15.90
N VAL A 182 -7.60 7.11 14.75
CA VAL A 182 -8.29 7.66 13.58
C VAL A 182 -9.52 6.80 13.34
N GLU A 183 -10.69 7.41 13.24
CA GLU A 183 -11.95 6.72 13.03
C GLU A 183 -12.68 7.35 11.84
N VAL A 184 -13.19 6.50 10.95
CA VAL A 184 -14.12 6.89 9.88
C VAL A 184 -15.49 6.38 10.29
N GLU A 185 -16.48 7.25 10.33
CA GLU A 185 -17.77 6.94 10.95
C GLU A 185 -18.65 6.05 10.05
N GLU A 186 -19.50 6.64 9.22
CA GLU A 186 -20.61 5.95 8.54
C GLU A 186 -20.19 4.71 7.73
N LEU A 187 -19.09 4.78 6.97
CA LEU A 187 -18.61 3.68 6.13
C LEU A 187 -18.21 2.43 6.92
N THR A 188 -17.98 2.55 8.23
CA THR A 188 -17.57 1.43 9.10
C THR A 188 -18.73 0.82 9.88
N GLN A 189 -19.96 1.29 9.69
CA GLN A 189 -21.15 0.78 10.39
C GLN A 189 -21.78 -0.46 9.72
N PHE A 190 -21.37 -0.80 8.49
CA PHE A 190 -21.94 -1.88 7.69
C PHE A 190 -20.88 -2.93 7.29
N LEU A 191 -21.32 -4.02 6.66
CA LEU A 191 -20.46 -5.04 6.04
C LEU A 191 -19.38 -5.57 7.01
N GLU A 192 -18.08 -5.48 6.66
CA GLU A 192 -16.98 -5.91 7.52
C GLU A 192 -16.94 -5.14 8.84
N GLY A 193 -17.33 -3.86 8.84
CA GLY A 193 -17.28 -3.01 10.02
C GLY A 193 -18.30 -3.43 11.08
N ALA A 194 -19.51 -3.79 10.65
CA ALA A 194 -20.52 -4.40 11.51
C ALA A 194 -20.07 -5.77 12.05
N MET A 195 -19.41 -6.57 11.20
CA MET A 195 -18.99 -7.93 11.56
C MET A 195 -17.71 -7.99 12.39
N ARG A 196 -16.91 -6.93 12.36
CA ARG A 196 -15.59 -6.85 13.02
C ARG A 196 -15.48 -5.51 13.76
N PRO A 197 -16.21 -5.32 14.88
CA PRO A 197 -16.19 -4.05 15.62
C PRO A 197 -14.76 -3.63 15.99
N GLY A 198 -14.42 -2.36 15.72
CA GLY A 198 -13.09 -1.81 15.96
C GLY A 198 -12.03 -2.14 14.90
N HIS A 199 -12.31 -3.05 13.96
CA HIS A 199 -11.35 -3.42 12.90
C HIS A 199 -10.86 -2.20 12.11
N PHE A 200 -11.79 -1.40 11.57
CA PHE A 200 -11.43 -0.27 10.73
C PHE A 200 -10.71 0.85 11.49
N ARG A 201 -11.04 1.10 12.76
CA ARG A 201 -10.26 2.00 13.62
C ARG A 201 -8.80 1.58 13.71
N GLY A 202 -8.54 0.28 13.84
CA GLY A 202 -7.19 -0.27 13.82
C GLY A 202 -6.50 -0.03 12.48
N VAL A 203 -7.21 -0.27 11.37
CA VAL A 203 -6.71 -0.08 9.99
C VAL A 203 -6.40 1.39 9.69
N THR A 204 -7.33 2.31 9.91
CA THR A 204 -7.13 3.74 9.66
C THR A 204 -6.01 4.30 10.52
N THR A 205 -5.93 3.90 11.80
CA THR A 205 -4.86 4.34 12.69
C THR A 205 -3.49 3.86 12.23
N ILE A 206 -3.36 2.58 11.83
CA ILE A 206 -2.05 2.08 11.37
C ILE A 206 -1.65 2.72 10.04
N VAL A 207 -2.58 2.85 9.09
CA VAL A 207 -2.29 3.43 7.77
C VAL A 207 -1.93 4.91 7.89
N ALA A 208 -2.64 5.69 8.72
CA ALA A 208 -2.28 7.08 8.99
C ALA A 208 -0.85 7.23 9.54
N LYS A 209 -0.42 6.31 10.42
CA LYS A 209 0.95 6.29 10.94
C LYS A 209 1.97 5.94 9.87
N LEU A 210 1.66 4.96 9.00
CA LEU A 210 2.51 4.61 7.86
C LEU A 210 2.65 5.80 6.88
N PHE A 211 1.55 6.51 6.58
CA PHE A 211 1.58 7.71 5.74
C PHE A 211 2.42 8.83 6.35
N ASN A 212 2.32 9.05 7.67
CA ASN A 212 3.15 10.04 8.35
C ASN A 212 4.64 9.68 8.35
N ALA A 213 4.97 8.38 8.50
CA ALA A 213 6.35 7.91 8.54
C ALA A 213 7.01 7.90 7.16
N VAL A 214 6.29 7.42 6.14
CA VAL A 214 6.82 7.22 4.78
C VAL A 214 6.64 8.45 3.89
N GLN A 215 5.59 9.25 4.10
CA GLN A 215 5.18 10.37 3.25
C GLN A 215 5.10 9.99 1.75
N PRO A 216 4.38 8.90 1.39
CA PRO A 216 4.30 8.45 0.01
C PRO A 216 3.44 9.40 -0.84
N GLN A 217 3.70 9.43 -2.15
CA GLN A 217 2.82 10.10 -3.12
C GLN A 217 1.69 9.15 -3.56
N LYS A 218 1.96 7.85 -3.58
CA LYS A 218 0.99 6.80 -3.93
C LYS A 218 1.01 5.69 -2.92
N ALA A 219 -0.15 5.17 -2.54
CA ALA A 219 -0.27 3.99 -1.70
C ALA A 219 -1.18 2.96 -2.37
N TYR A 220 -0.69 1.72 -2.46
CA TYR A 220 -1.31 0.65 -3.25
C TYR A 220 -2.05 -0.32 -2.35
N PHE A 221 -3.32 -0.56 -2.66
CA PHE A 221 -4.20 -1.46 -1.91
C PHE A 221 -4.95 -2.38 -2.87
N GLY A 222 -5.20 -3.62 -2.44
CA GLY A 222 -5.96 -4.58 -3.24
C GLY A 222 -7.46 -4.34 -3.16
N GLN A 223 -8.15 -4.43 -4.31
CA GLN A 223 -9.62 -4.37 -4.40
C GLN A 223 -10.30 -5.44 -3.55
N LYS A 224 -9.64 -6.57 -3.29
CA LYS A 224 -10.16 -7.66 -2.47
C LYS A 224 -10.77 -7.18 -1.15
N ASP A 225 -10.14 -6.19 -0.53
CA ASP A 225 -10.60 -5.55 0.70
C ASP A 225 -11.34 -4.24 0.37
N ALA A 226 -12.39 -4.32 -0.48
CA ALA A 226 -13.05 -3.15 -1.08
C ALA A 226 -13.56 -2.11 -0.07
N GLN A 227 -14.14 -2.54 1.05
CA GLN A 227 -14.57 -1.62 2.11
C GLN A 227 -13.37 -0.93 2.79
N GLN A 228 -12.24 -1.63 2.98
CA GLN A 228 -11.01 -1.01 3.47
C GLN A 228 -10.56 0.09 2.52
N VAL A 229 -10.56 -0.16 1.21
CA VAL A 229 -10.21 0.84 0.20
C VAL A 229 -11.15 2.06 0.28
N ALA A 230 -12.47 1.86 0.38
CA ALA A 230 -13.43 2.95 0.51
C ALA A 230 -13.19 3.78 1.79
N VAL A 231 -12.98 3.11 2.92
CA VAL A 231 -12.65 3.73 4.22
C VAL A 231 -11.35 4.54 4.14
N LEU A 232 -10.30 4.00 3.51
CA LEU A 232 -9.02 4.70 3.37
C LEU A 232 -9.10 5.88 2.41
N LYS A 233 -9.86 5.77 1.30
CA LYS A 233 -10.14 6.91 0.41
C LYS A 233 -10.86 8.04 1.16
N GLN A 234 -11.85 7.71 2.00
CA GLN A 234 -12.56 8.68 2.84
C GLN A 234 -11.59 9.33 3.85
N MET A 235 -10.79 8.53 4.56
CA MET A 235 -9.78 9.03 5.50
C MET A 235 -8.78 9.99 4.84
N VAL A 236 -8.27 9.63 3.66
CA VAL A 236 -7.32 10.46 2.90
C VAL A 236 -7.94 11.80 2.52
N ARG A 237 -9.17 11.78 2.02
CA ARG A 237 -9.93 12.98 1.68
C ARG A 237 -10.14 13.89 2.90
N ASP A 238 -10.67 13.34 3.99
CA ASP A 238 -11.11 14.14 5.14
C ASP A 238 -9.93 14.71 5.94
N LEU A 239 -8.82 13.97 6.01
CA LEU A 239 -7.61 14.40 6.71
C LEU A 239 -6.61 15.12 5.80
N ASN A 240 -6.98 15.39 4.55
CA ASN A 240 -6.15 16.09 3.56
C ASN A 240 -4.76 15.44 3.40
N PHE A 241 -4.69 14.11 3.44
CA PHE A 241 -3.43 13.42 3.19
C PHE A 241 -2.99 13.65 1.73
N PRO A 242 -1.75 14.10 1.48
CA PRO A 242 -1.23 14.31 0.14
C PRO A 242 -0.77 12.99 -0.50
N VAL A 243 -1.65 11.98 -0.49
CA VAL A 243 -1.38 10.63 -1.04
C VAL A 243 -2.52 10.21 -1.95
N GLU A 244 -2.19 9.61 -3.08
CA GLU A 244 -3.14 8.95 -3.96
C GLU A 244 -3.33 7.49 -3.53
N ILE A 245 -4.58 7.04 -3.37
CA ILE A 245 -4.90 5.62 -3.15
C ILE A 245 -5.08 4.93 -4.50
N VAL A 246 -4.11 4.10 -4.87
CA VAL A 246 -4.15 3.27 -6.08
C VAL A 246 -4.75 1.91 -5.73
N VAL A 247 -5.80 1.52 -6.46
CA VAL A 247 -6.52 0.27 -6.22
C VAL A 247 -6.13 -0.74 -7.29
N CYS A 248 -5.56 -1.87 -6.87
CA CYS A 248 -5.18 -2.94 -7.79
C CYS A 248 -6.22 -4.06 -7.80
N PRO A 249 -6.51 -4.69 -8.95
CA PRO A 249 -7.46 -5.80 -9.04
C PRO A 249 -7.14 -6.97 -8.11
N THR A 250 -8.18 -7.73 -7.74
CA THR A 250 -8.04 -8.91 -6.89
C THR A 250 -7.34 -10.05 -7.65
N MET A 251 -6.10 -10.37 -7.31
CA MET A 251 -5.46 -11.58 -7.85
C MET A 251 -6.17 -12.84 -7.36
N ARG A 252 -6.36 -13.80 -8.26
CA ARG A 252 -7.08 -15.06 -8.02
C ARG A 252 -6.21 -16.28 -8.30
N GLU A 253 -6.45 -17.34 -7.55
CA GLU A 253 -5.96 -18.68 -7.86
C GLU A 253 -6.64 -19.22 -9.14
N ILE A 254 -6.11 -20.30 -9.71
CA ILE A 254 -6.58 -20.83 -11.00
C ILE A 254 -8.06 -21.22 -11.01
N ASP A 255 -8.62 -21.56 -9.85
CA ASP A 255 -10.02 -21.92 -9.66
C ASP A 255 -10.92 -20.72 -9.30
N GLY A 256 -10.37 -19.50 -9.34
CA GLY A 256 -11.06 -18.25 -9.10
C GLY A 256 -11.11 -17.81 -7.64
N LEU A 257 -10.59 -18.60 -6.68
CA LEU A 257 -10.52 -18.17 -5.29
C LEU A 257 -9.62 -16.93 -5.16
N ALA A 258 -10.12 -15.86 -4.54
CA ALA A 258 -9.31 -14.68 -4.25
C ALA A 258 -8.10 -15.05 -3.38
N MET A 259 -6.90 -14.60 -3.79
CA MET A 259 -5.69 -14.90 -3.05
C MET A 259 -5.70 -14.22 -1.69
N SER A 260 -5.34 -14.98 -0.65
CA SER A 260 -5.27 -14.53 0.73
C SER A 260 -4.25 -15.34 1.51
N SER A 261 -3.50 -14.69 2.40
CA SER A 261 -2.62 -15.39 3.36
C SER A 261 -3.40 -16.42 4.20
N ARG A 262 -4.70 -16.17 4.44
CA ARG A 262 -5.59 -17.09 5.17
C ARG A 262 -5.98 -18.34 4.39
N ASN A 263 -5.73 -18.41 3.08
CA ASN A 263 -5.99 -19.63 2.30
C ASN A 263 -5.11 -20.80 2.78
N ALA A 264 -3.97 -20.52 3.43
CA ALA A 264 -3.10 -21.53 4.04
C ALA A 264 -3.78 -22.36 5.15
N TYR A 265 -4.88 -21.89 5.71
CA TYR A 265 -5.66 -22.63 6.71
C TYR A 265 -6.61 -23.67 6.08
N LEU A 266 -6.96 -23.50 4.80
CA LEU A 266 -7.90 -24.37 4.10
C LEU A 266 -7.21 -25.67 3.69
N LYS A 267 -7.82 -26.82 4.02
CA LYS A 267 -7.29 -28.15 3.67
C LYS A 267 -8.40 -29.04 3.11
N GLY A 268 -8.03 -29.96 2.23
CA GLY A 268 -8.94 -31.00 1.72
C GLY A 268 -10.25 -30.43 1.16
N ASP A 269 -11.35 -30.76 1.81
CA ASP A 269 -12.70 -30.41 1.37
C ASP A 269 -13.01 -28.91 1.58
N ASP A 270 -12.48 -28.30 2.64
CA ASP A 270 -12.64 -26.87 2.90
C ASP A 270 -12.05 -26.03 1.75
N ARG A 271 -10.88 -26.43 1.23
CA ARG A 271 -10.26 -25.71 0.09
C ARG A 271 -11.11 -25.82 -1.17
N ARG A 272 -11.76 -26.97 -1.43
CA ARG A 272 -12.65 -27.12 -2.59
C ARG A 272 -13.95 -26.34 -2.40
N ALA A 273 -14.51 -26.35 -1.20
CA ALA A 273 -15.72 -25.60 -0.85
C ALA A 273 -15.53 -24.09 -0.98
N ALA A 274 -14.32 -23.56 -0.68
CA ALA A 274 -13.99 -22.14 -0.81
C ALA A 274 -14.25 -21.55 -2.21
N GLY A 275 -14.23 -22.37 -3.27
CA GLY A 275 -14.62 -21.93 -4.61
C GLY A 275 -16.06 -21.41 -4.72
N VAL A 276 -16.93 -21.67 -3.72
CA VAL A 276 -18.31 -21.18 -3.71
C VAL A 276 -18.42 -19.66 -3.72
N LEU A 277 -17.45 -18.93 -3.13
CA LEU A 277 -17.46 -17.47 -3.12
C LEU A 277 -17.40 -16.91 -4.56
N TYR A 278 -16.47 -17.43 -5.36
CA TYR A 278 -16.33 -17.04 -6.76
C TYR A 278 -17.53 -17.47 -7.59
N ARG A 279 -18.08 -18.67 -7.35
CA ARG A 279 -19.32 -19.13 -8.02
C ARG A 279 -20.50 -18.21 -7.73
N ALA A 280 -20.67 -17.78 -6.48
CA ALA A 280 -21.74 -16.89 -6.06
C ALA A 280 -21.64 -15.51 -6.74
N LEU A 281 -20.44 -14.93 -6.81
CA LEU A 281 -20.21 -13.68 -7.54
C LEU A 281 -20.50 -13.82 -9.05
N ASN A 282 -20.08 -14.93 -9.65
CA ASN A 282 -20.37 -15.20 -11.06
C ASN A 282 -21.86 -15.44 -11.33
N ALA A 283 -22.61 -16.01 -10.38
CA ALA A 283 -24.06 -16.17 -10.51
C ALA A 283 -24.76 -14.81 -10.60
N ALA A 284 -24.43 -13.86 -9.71
CA ALA A 284 -24.93 -12.49 -9.79
C ALA A 284 -24.49 -11.79 -11.08
N LYS A 285 -23.20 -11.87 -11.43
CA LYS A 285 -22.68 -11.28 -12.68
C LYS A 285 -23.42 -11.81 -13.91
N SER A 286 -23.63 -13.12 -13.99
CA SER A 286 -24.30 -13.75 -15.14
C SER A 286 -25.76 -13.31 -15.24
N ALA A 287 -26.48 -13.23 -14.12
CA ALA A 287 -27.85 -12.74 -14.09
C ALA A 287 -27.92 -11.26 -14.50
N TYR A 288 -27.00 -10.42 -14.01
CA TYR A 288 -26.91 -9.03 -14.43
C TYR A 288 -26.64 -8.91 -15.94
N VAL A 289 -25.71 -9.69 -16.49
CA VAL A 289 -25.44 -9.69 -17.94
C VAL A 289 -26.68 -10.16 -18.74
N ALA A 290 -27.48 -11.06 -18.17
CA ALA A 290 -28.75 -11.51 -18.77
C ALA A 290 -29.91 -10.51 -18.65
N GLY A 291 -29.69 -9.36 -18.00
CA GLY A 291 -30.68 -8.27 -17.91
C GLY A 291 -31.33 -8.11 -16.53
N GLU A 292 -30.99 -8.92 -15.54
CA GLU A 292 -31.45 -8.69 -14.16
C GLU A 292 -30.81 -7.42 -13.60
N ARG A 293 -31.59 -6.62 -12.88
CA ARG A 293 -31.17 -5.32 -12.34
C ARG A 293 -31.65 -5.12 -10.90
N SER A 294 -32.58 -5.92 -10.40
CA SER A 294 -32.97 -5.97 -9.00
C SER A 294 -31.79 -6.41 -8.14
N ALA A 295 -31.25 -5.48 -7.35
CA ALA A 295 -30.16 -5.78 -6.43
C ALA A 295 -30.55 -6.87 -5.44
N ASN A 296 -31.83 -6.93 -5.04
CA ASN A 296 -32.34 -7.97 -4.15
C ASN A 296 -32.31 -9.36 -4.81
N THR A 297 -32.69 -9.47 -6.08
CA THR A 297 -32.59 -10.73 -6.82
C THR A 297 -31.13 -11.19 -6.94
N LEU A 298 -30.23 -10.27 -7.27
CA LEU A 298 -28.80 -10.56 -7.39
C LEU A 298 -28.18 -11.01 -6.04
N ARG A 299 -28.53 -10.35 -4.93
CA ARG A 299 -28.14 -10.79 -3.58
C ARG A 299 -28.67 -12.18 -3.23
N HIS A 300 -29.92 -12.47 -3.57
CA HIS A 300 -30.51 -13.79 -3.33
C HIS A 300 -29.78 -14.89 -4.12
N LEU A 301 -29.44 -14.66 -5.39
CA LEU A 301 -28.66 -15.61 -6.19
C LEU A 301 -27.30 -15.91 -5.55
N MET A 302 -26.59 -14.89 -5.04
CA MET A 302 -25.35 -15.09 -4.30
C MET A 302 -25.59 -15.92 -3.03
N ALA A 303 -26.60 -15.55 -2.24
CA ALA A 303 -26.92 -16.23 -0.99
C ALA A 303 -27.27 -17.71 -1.21
N ASP A 304 -28.09 -18.02 -2.21
CA ASP A 304 -28.53 -19.37 -2.51
C ASP A 304 -27.38 -20.23 -3.04
N THR A 305 -26.49 -19.65 -3.84
CA THR A 305 -25.27 -20.32 -4.29
C THR A 305 -24.38 -20.70 -3.09
N ILE A 306 -24.25 -19.82 -2.10
CA ILE A 306 -23.46 -20.09 -0.88
C ILE A 306 -24.16 -21.16 -0.02
N ARG A 307 -25.48 -21.06 0.18
CA ARG A 307 -26.25 -22.03 0.99
C ARG A 307 -26.23 -23.45 0.42
N ALA A 308 -26.02 -23.60 -0.89
CA ALA A 308 -25.91 -24.89 -1.54
C ALA A 308 -24.58 -25.63 -1.24
N GLU A 309 -23.58 -24.94 -0.68
CA GLU A 309 -22.30 -25.54 -0.25
C GLU A 309 -22.35 -25.86 1.26
N PRO A 310 -22.41 -27.14 1.67
CA PRO A 310 -22.62 -27.51 3.08
C PRO A 310 -21.52 -27.05 4.04
N LEU A 311 -20.29 -26.88 3.53
CA LEU A 311 -19.16 -26.43 4.34
C LEU A 311 -19.08 -24.91 4.48
N ALA A 312 -19.94 -24.17 3.76
CA ALA A 312 -19.95 -22.72 3.76
C ALA A 312 -21.03 -22.16 4.71
N LYS A 313 -20.60 -21.29 5.64
CA LYS A 313 -21.48 -20.54 6.52
C LYS A 313 -21.40 -19.06 6.17
N MET A 314 -22.41 -18.58 5.45
CA MET A 314 -22.56 -17.18 5.07
C MET A 314 -22.67 -16.28 6.30
N GLN A 315 -21.88 -15.21 6.34
CA GLN A 315 -22.00 -14.14 7.33
C GLN A 315 -22.82 -12.97 6.77
N TYR A 316 -22.50 -12.54 5.54
CA TYR A 316 -23.35 -11.63 4.77
C TYR A 316 -23.10 -11.78 3.27
N VAL A 317 -24.07 -11.30 2.49
CA VAL A 317 -23.91 -10.92 1.08
C VAL A 317 -24.49 -9.53 0.91
N SER A 318 -23.88 -8.70 0.07
CA SER A 318 -24.37 -7.35 -0.21
C SER A 318 -24.21 -7.01 -1.69
N CYS A 319 -25.09 -6.12 -2.14
CA CYS A 319 -25.03 -5.44 -3.42
C CYS A 319 -25.28 -3.97 -3.10
N ALA A 320 -24.20 -3.20 -3.06
CA ALA A 320 -24.18 -1.84 -2.52
C ALA A 320 -23.53 -0.85 -3.48
N HIS A 321 -23.76 0.43 -3.27
CA HIS A 321 -23.07 1.48 -4.00
C HIS A 321 -21.56 1.45 -3.68
N PRO A 322 -20.65 1.50 -4.68
CA PRO A 322 -19.22 1.25 -4.44
C PRO A 322 -18.51 2.30 -3.58
N VAL A 323 -19.04 3.53 -3.52
CA VAL A 323 -18.49 4.62 -2.69
C VAL A 323 -19.12 4.69 -1.30
N THR A 324 -20.46 4.83 -1.21
CA THR A 324 -21.18 5.01 0.06
C THR A 324 -21.40 3.70 0.81
N LEU A 325 -21.26 2.55 0.15
CA LEU A 325 -21.51 1.21 0.69
C LEU A 325 -22.94 1.00 1.20
N THR A 326 -23.87 1.87 0.82
CA THR A 326 -25.30 1.72 1.07
C THR A 326 -25.87 0.67 0.14
N ASP A 327 -26.71 -0.23 0.66
CA ASP A 327 -27.38 -1.23 -0.17
C ASP A 327 -28.18 -0.56 -1.29
N LEU A 328 -28.14 -1.19 -2.47
CA LEU A 328 -28.92 -0.78 -3.62
C LEU A 328 -30.24 -1.55 -3.66
N ASP A 329 -31.28 -0.92 -4.20
CA ASP A 329 -32.49 -1.60 -4.64
C ASP A 329 -32.38 -2.05 -6.10
N TRP A 330 -31.65 -1.26 -6.91
CA TRP A 330 -31.51 -1.45 -8.35
C TRP A 330 -30.08 -1.13 -8.80
N VAL A 331 -29.54 -1.95 -9.71
CA VAL A 331 -28.18 -1.83 -10.23
C VAL A 331 -28.24 -1.36 -11.67
N GLU A 332 -27.95 -0.08 -11.94
CA GLU A 332 -27.83 0.41 -13.31
C GLU A 332 -26.47 0.06 -13.91
N GLN A 333 -25.41 0.71 -13.44
CA GLN A 333 -24.07 0.62 -14.02
C GLN A 333 -22.95 0.56 -12.98
N ASP A 334 -23.25 0.83 -11.70
CA ASP A 334 -22.28 0.87 -10.62
C ASP A 334 -22.80 0.04 -9.43
N ALA A 335 -22.02 -0.96 -9.00
CA ALA A 335 -22.33 -1.75 -7.81
C ALA A 335 -21.10 -2.52 -7.30
N LEU A 336 -21.00 -2.64 -5.98
CA LEU A 336 -20.11 -3.55 -5.29
C LEU A 336 -20.91 -4.78 -4.83
N PHE A 337 -20.59 -5.94 -5.39
CA PHE A 337 -21.09 -7.22 -4.93
C PHE A 337 -20.07 -7.81 -3.97
N SER A 338 -20.40 -7.93 -2.69
CA SER A 338 -19.45 -8.37 -1.67
C SER A 338 -20.04 -9.42 -0.75
N MET A 339 -19.17 -10.22 -0.12
CA MET A 339 -19.58 -11.24 0.85
C MET A 339 -18.49 -11.54 1.87
N ALA A 340 -18.92 -12.05 3.01
CA ALA A 340 -18.06 -12.75 3.95
C ALA A 340 -18.67 -14.12 4.26
N VAL A 341 -17.84 -15.16 4.21
CA VAL A 341 -18.26 -16.56 4.35
C VAL A 341 -17.20 -17.31 5.16
N PHE A 342 -17.64 -18.07 6.16
CA PHE A 342 -16.78 -19.04 6.82
C PHE A 342 -16.78 -20.35 6.03
N VAL A 343 -15.61 -20.90 5.75
CA VAL A 343 -15.45 -22.25 5.20
C VAL A 343 -14.58 -23.04 6.16
N GLY A 344 -15.16 -24.08 6.77
CA GLY A 344 -14.59 -24.69 7.97
C GLY A 344 -14.42 -23.63 9.08
N GLY A 345 -13.19 -23.49 9.59
CA GLY A 345 -12.83 -22.44 10.56
C GLY A 345 -12.36 -21.11 9.96
N THR A 346 -12.22 -21.02 8.63
CA THR A 346 -11.57 -19.88 7.98
C THR A 346 -12.60 -18.86 7.49
N ARG A 347 -12.49 -17.61 7.93
CA ARG A 347 -13.29 -16.51 7.41
C ARG A 347 -12.69 -15.95 6.12
N LEU A 348 -13.43 -16.06 5.03
CA LEU A 348 -13.05 -15.59 3.70
C LEU A 348 -13.94 -14.42 3.29
N ILE A 349 -13.39 -13.53 2.46
CA ILE A 349 -14.12 -12.42 1.84
C ILE A 349 -13.82 -12.44 0.35
N ASP A 350 -14.77 -11.97 -0.46
CA ASP A 350 -14.58 -11.75 -1.88
C ASP A 350 -15.54 -10.66 -2.37
N ASN A 351 -15.21 -10.02 -3.49
CA ASN A 351 -16.07 -9.05 -4.15
C ASN A 351 -15.84 -8.98 -5.66
N PHE A 352 -16.87 -8.57 -6.39
CA PHE A 352 -16.79 -8.03 -7.74
C PHE A 352 -17.26 -6.57 -7.73
N LEU A 353 -16.56 -5.75 -8.50
CA LEU A 353 -16.90 -4.35 -8.71
C LEU A 353 -17.44 -4.17 -10.13
N LEU A 354 -18.57 -3.50 -10.24
CA LEU A 354 -19.15 -3.04 -11.49
C LEU A 354 -19.05 -1.50 -11.47
N GLU A 355 -18.37 -0.91 -12.46
CA GLU A 355 -18.21 0.54 -12.61
C GLU A 355 -18.43 0.93 -14.08
N GLY A 356 -19.35 1.85 -14.34
CA GLY A 356 -19.71 2.26 -15.70
C GLY A 356 -20.12 1.10 -16.61
N GLY A 357 -20.72 0.04 -16.05
CA GLY A 357 -21.08 -1.19 -16.76
C GLY A 357 -19.91 -2.15 -17.02
N VAL A 358 -18.70 -1.83 -16.57
CA VAL A 358 -17.49 -2.65 -16.71
C VAL A 358 -17.25 -3.43 -15.42
N TRP A 359 -17.01 -4.74 -15.54
CA TRP A 359 -16.75 -5.62 -14.41
C TRP A 359 -15.26 -5.74 -14.12
N THR A 360 -14.86 -5.39 -12.89
CA THR A 360 -13.55 -5.72 -12.34
C THR A 360 -13.68 -6.94 -11.44
N THR A 361 -13.40 -8.10 -12.02
CA THR A 361 -13.53 -9.39 -11.33
C THR A 361 -12.24 -9.89 -10.71
N GLY A 362 -11.09 -9.27 -10.99
CA GLY A 362 -9.77 -9.79 -10.64
C GLY A 362 -8.95 -10.14 -11.86
#